data_AF-A0A351TBH1-F1
#
_entry.id   AF-A0A351TBH1-F1
#
_cell.length_a   1.000
_cell.length_b   1.000
_cell.length_c   1.000
_cell.angle_alpha   90.00
_cell.angle_beta   90.00
_cell.angle_gamma   90.00
#
_symmetry.space_group_name_H-M   'P 1'
#
loop_
_entity.id
_entity.type
_entity.pdbx_description
1 polymer ?
#
loop_
_entity_poly.entity_id
_entity_poly.type
_entity_poly.pdbx_seq_one_letter_code
_entity_poly.pdbx_strand_id
1 'polypeptide(L)' 'MQSERLDIYKKYIDKLIEEGAAYYCFCSTERLTEVRLQQTELKLPTKYDEFCRNIPLEDAKIRVKN' A
#
# COMPACT_ATOMS: atom_id res chain seq x y z
N MET A 1 0.37 -16.57 20.29
CA MET A 1 -0.79 -16.07 19.50
C MET A 1 -0.27 -15.13 18.40
N GLN A 2 -0.94 -14.96 17.25
CA GLN A 2 -0.41 -14.15 16.12
C GLN A 2 -0.26 -12.67 16.45
N SER A 3 -1.22 -12.14 17.20
CA SER A 3 -1.26 -10.75 17.67
C SER A 3 -0.09 -10.36 18.59
N GLU A 4 0.64 -11.33 19.15
CA GLU A 4 1.80 -11.08 20.03
C GLU A 4 3.12 -10.91 19.26
N ARG A 5 3.10 -11.06 17.93
CA ARG A 5 4.31 -11.12 17.07
C ARG A 5 4.50 -9.88 16.18
N LEU A 6 3.96 -8.74 16.59
CA LEU A 6 3.95 -7.51 15.79
C LEU A 6 5.35 -6.98 15.49
N ASP A 7 6.29 -7.19 16.40
CA ASP A 7 7.71 -6.86 16.26
C ASP A 7 8.35 -7.59 15.07
N ILE A 8 8.04 -8.87 14.90
CA ILE A 8 8.53 -9.69 13.78
C ILE A 8 7.98 -9.15 12.46
N TYR A 9 6.68 -8.84 12.38
CA TYR A 9 6.09 -8.32 11.14
C TYR A 9 6.67 -6.97 10.77
N LYS A 10 6.83 -6.08 11.75
CA LYS A 10 7.43 -4.75 11.53
C LYS A 10 8.84 -4.89 10.95
N LYS A 11 9.69 -5.74 11.54
CA LYS A 11 11.04 -6.00 11.05
C LYS A 11 11.08 -6.43 9.58
N TYR A 12 10.19 -7.33 9.16
CA TYR A 12 10.18 -7.82 7.79
C TYR A 12 9.54 -6.83 6.81
N ILE A 13 8.52 -6.09 7.23
CA ILE A 13 7.92 -5.01 6.43
C ILE A 13 8.97 -3.93 6.15
N ASP A 14 9.70 -3.49 7.18
CA ASP A 14 10.77 -2.49 7.01
C ASP A 14 11.81 -2.99 6.00
N LYS A 15 12.25 -4.26 6.11
CA LYS A 15 13.16 -4.86 5.12
C LYS A 15 12.61 -4.83 3.69
N LEU A 16 11.35 -5.24 3.49
CA LEU A 16 10.74 -5.29 2.16
C LEU A 16 10.61 -3.89 1.53
N ILE A 17 10.35 -2.87 2.35
CA ILE A 17 10.26 -1.48 1.91
C ILE A 17 11.64 -0.96 1.48
N GLU A 18 12.68 -1.20 2.30
CA GLU A 18 14.07 -0.81 1.96
C GLU A 18 14.58 -1.53 0.69
N GLU A 19 14.18 -2.78 0.47
CA GLU A 19 14.54 -3.55 -0.74
C GLU A 19 13.72 -3.16 -1.98
N GLY A 20 12.76 -2.24 -1.87
CA GLY A 20 11.85 -1.84 -2.96
C GLY A 20 10.83 -2.92 -3.35
N ALA A 21 10.72 -3.99 -2.57
CA ALA A 21 9.74 -5.07 -2.75
C ALA A 21 8.34 -4.69 -2.23
N ALA A 22 8.24 -3.63 -1.41
CA ALA A 22 7.00 -3.07 -0.90
C ALA A 22 7.04 -1.53 -0.89
N TYR A 23 5.86 -0.91 -0.83
CA TYR A 23 5.70 0.55 -0.74
C TYR A 23 4.50 0.91 0.13
N TYR A 24 4.51 2.12 0.68
CA TYR A 24 3.37 2.64 1.44
C TYR A 24 2.22 3.05 0.51
N CYS A 25 1.00 2.68 0.89
CA CYS A 25 -0.21 3.13 0.22
C CYS A 25 -0.91 4.19 1.08
N PHE A 26 -1.34 5.27 0.43
CA PHE A 26 -2.05 6.39 1.07
C PHE A 26 -3.46 6.58 0.47
N CYS A 27 -3.96 5.59 -0.28
CA CYS A 27 -5.28 5.66 -0.87
C CYS A 27 -6.36 5.54 0.19
N SER A 28 -7.41 6.37 0.08
CA SER A 28 -8.60 6.22 0.90
C SER A 28 -9.46 5.06 0.41
N THR A 29 -10.35 4.57 1.28
CA THR A 29 -11.33 3.53 0.95
C THR A 29 -12.29 3.96 -0.15
N GLU A 30 -12.63 5.25 -0.20
CA GLU A 30 -13.52 5.85 -1.19
C GLU A 30 -12.88 5.78 -2.58
N ARG A 31 -11.61 6.21 -2.70
CA ARG A 31 -10.86 6.10 -3.95
C ARG A 31 -10.77 4.65 -4.44
N LEU A 32 -10.46 3.71 -3.55
CA LEU A 32 -10.38 2.29 -3.92
C LEU A 32 -11.73 1.74 -4.39
N THR A 33 -12.84 2.26 -3.86
CA THR A 33 -14.19 1.91 -4.29
C THR A 33 -14.48 2.46 -5.67
N GLU A 34 -14.14 3.72 -5.94
CA GLU A 34 -14.26 4.34 -7.27
C GLU A 34 -13.45 3.59 -8.34
N VAL A 35 -12.19 3.23 -8.05
CA VAL A 35 -11.34 2.44 -8.97
C VAL A 35 -11.98 1.10 -9.30
N ARG A 36 -12.55 0.40 -8.31
CA ARG A 36 -13.24 -0.88 -8.54
C ARG A 36 -14.50 -0.71 -9.38
N LEU A 37 -15.29 0.33 -9.13
CA LEU A 37 -16.49 0.64 -9.92
C LEU A 37 -16.12 0.91 -11.38
N GLN A 38 -15.13 1.77 -11.62
CA GLN A 38 -14.63 2.08 -12.97
C GLN A 38 -14.15 0.83 -13.71
N GLN A 39 -13.34 -0.02 -13.05
CA GLN A 39 -12.87 -1.28 -13.64
C GLN A 39 -14.05 -2.21 -13.98
N THR A 40 -15.06 -2.28 -13.11
CA THR A 40 -16.24 -3.13 -13.31
C THR A 40 -17.09 -2.65 -14.48
N GLU A 41 -17.36 -1.35 -14.59
CA GLU A 41 -18.10 -0.75 -15.71
C GLU A 41 -17.41 -0.99 -17.05
N LEU A 42 -16.08 -0.91 -17.06
CA LEU A 42 -15.24 -1.20 -18.23
C LEU A 42 -15.04 -2.71 -18.49
N LYS A 43 -15.62 -3.58 -17.66
CA LYS A 43 -15.44 -5.05 -17.69
C LYS A 43 -13.97 -5.48 -17.63
N LEU A 44 -13.15 -4.72 -16.91
CA LEU A 44 -11.75 -5.02 -16.63
C LEU A 44 -11.62 -5.85 -15.34
N PRO A 45 -10.55 -6.66 -15.18
CA PRO A 45 -10.26 -7.32 -13.92
C PRO A 45 -10.09 -6.31 -12.78
N THR A 46 -10.75 -6.57 -11.64
CA THR A 46 -10.65 -5.69 -10.48
C THR A 46 -9.31 -5.89 -9.77
N LYS A 47 -8.52 -4.82 -9.69
CA LYS A 47 -7.21 -4.82 -9.02
C LYS A 47 -6.86 -3.43 -8.53
N TYR A 48 -5.98 -3.36 -7.54
CA TYR A 48 -5.36 -2.08 -7.20
C TYR A 48 -4.58 -1.55 -8.40
N ASP A 49 -4.66 -0.26 -8.63
CA ASP A 49 -4.07 0.44 -9.77
C ASP A 49 -2.63 0.91 -9.51
N GLU A 50 -2.07 0.53 -8.35
CA GLU A 50 -0.69 0.81 -7.97
C GLU A 50 -0.36 2.31 -7.88
N PHE A 51 -1.38 3.14 -7.64
CA PHE A 51 -1.27 4.60 -7.64
C PHE A 51 -0.13 5.17 -6.80
N CYS A 52 0.12 4.59 -5.63
CA CYS A 52 1.19 5.03 -4.72
C CYS A 52 2.57 4.42 -5.00
N ARG A 53 2.72 3.54 -6.00
CA ARG A 53 3.95 2.76 -6.23
C ARG A 53 5.19 3.63 -6.44
N ASN A 54 5.01 4.77 -7.11
CA ASN A 54 6.12 5.65 -7.53
C ASN A 54 6.38 6.81 -6.56
N ILE A 55 5.79 6.79 -5.36
CA ILE A 55 6.12 7.78 -4.33
C ILE A 55 7.55 7.48 -3.83
N PRO A 56 8.48 8.44 -3.85
CA PRO A 56 9.82 8.25 -3.32
C PRO A 56 9.78 7.78 -1.86
N LEU A 57 10.64 6.82 -1.50
CA LEU A 57 10.65 6.23 -0.16
C LEU A 57 10.84 7.30 0.93
N GLU A 58 11.67 8.30 0.70
CA GLU A 58 11.90 9.40 1.65
C GLU A 58 10.62 10.22 1.90
N ASP A 59 9.89 10.58 0.85
CA ASP A 59 8.61 11.28 0.97
C ASP A 59 7.56 10.42 1.67
N ALA A 60 7.53 9.13 1.37
CA ALA A 60 6.62 8.18 2.01
C ALA A 60 6.91 8.04 3.51
N LYS A 61 8.19 7.95 3.90
CA LYS A 61 8.63 7.92 5.31
C LYS A 61 8.24 9.19 6.07
N ILE A 62 8.25 10.36 5.42
CA ILE A 62 7.77 11.61 6.03
C ILE A 62 6.26 11.52 6.30
N ARG A 63 5.47 11.08 5.32
CA ARG A 63 4.00 10.98 5.45
C ARG A 63 3.55 10.00 6.53
N VAL A 64 4.28 8.90 6.73
CA VAL A 64 3.94 7.88 7.74
C VAL A 64 4.27 8.32 9.17
N LYS A 65 5.22 9.25 9.35
CA LYS A 65 5.61 9.75 10.67
C LYS A 65 4.66 10.81 11.24
N ASN A 66 3.88 11.46 10.38
CA ASN A 66 2.90 12.49 10.75
C ASN A 66 1.53 11.85 11.03
#